data_AF-A0A7S2E7J9-F1
#
_entry.id   AF-A0A7S2E7J9-F1
#
_cell.length_a   1.000
_cell.length_b   1.000
_cell.length_c   1.000
_cell.angle_alpha   90.00
_cell.angle_beta   90.00
_cell.angle_gamma   90.00
#
_symmetry.space_group_name_H-M   'P 1'
#
loop_
_entity.id
_entity.type
_entity.pdbx_description
1 polymer ?
#
loop_
_entity_poly.entity_id
_entity_poly.type
_entity_poly.pdbx_seq_one_letter_code
_entity_poly.pdbx_strand_id
1 'polypeptide(L)'
;MPDRNMSTNLCIILVAPFVSSFIAPAIGFSPIAVTNKIYQQGSWKAPSGTFIRQKNSLFSAIEGTEIVEEAEKAGDRISIQRPAIHWTVPGYKVGWQDSEGNWFDADGPRNGPPQNYWRQSIDEGEYNREMAVVDAVLTEFDIESTVKSIEERSSTRLPSLSRKILGTWAPLLLSGKSVRYNDKPADNEGQMEVPFTIDIYRTNGRKFAPKNHYGLFDLRLSNGEELTISTTGGDDSFSAFTTADESNDPKPLGMKGEYPLQFGGITSISDYVMIQRTPEGAIDVFLRVDDSYLGVSESEAEKYN
;
A
#
# COMPACT_ATOMS: atom_id res chain seq x y z
N MET A 1 39.32 -58.05 -47.65
CA MET A 1 40.60 -58.05 -48.41
C MET A 1 40.35 -57.34 -49.73
N PRO A 2 41.18 -56.41 -50.22
CA PRO A 2 42.53 -56.03 -49.80
C PRO A 2 42.69 -54.54 -49.42
N ASP A 3 43.95 -54.25 -49.10
CA ASP A 3 44.60 -53.02 -48.64
C ASP A 3 44.72 -51.85 -49.64
N ARG A 4 44.81 -50.65 -49.03
CA ARG A 4 45.65 -49.46 -49.35
C ARG A 4 45.50 -48.73 -50.69
N ASN A 5 45.17 -47.43 -50.61
CA ASN A 5 46.18 -46.37 -50.80
C ASN A 5 45.73 -44.98 -50.30
N MET A 6 46.75 -44.25 -49.83
CA MET A 6 46.74 -42.94 -49.18
C MET A 6 46.44 -41.76 -50.12
N SER A 7 45.85 -40.70 -49.58
CA SER A 7 46.35 -39.34 -49.84
C SER A 7 46.20 -38.47 -48.59
N THR A 8 47.31 -37.84 -48.22
CA THR A 8 47.55 -37.07 -47.01
C THR A 8 47.41 -35.59 -47.37
N ASN A 9 46.54 -34.84 -46.69
CA ASN A 9 46.60 -33.37 -46.71
C ASN A 9 47.09 -32.89 -45.34
N LEU A 10 48.23 -32.22 -45.41
CA LEU A 10 49.04 -31.65 -44.35
C LEU A 10 48.40 -30.33 -43.89
N CYS A 11 47.90 -30.25 -42.65
CA CYS A 11 47.51 -28.98 -42.04
C CYS A 11 48.53 -28.64 -40.95
N ILE A 12 49.31 -27.59 -41.20
CA ILE A 12 50.36 -27.07 -40.33
C ILE A 12 49.68 -26.30 -39.18
N ILE A 13 49.81 -26.81 -37.95
CA ILE A 13 49.49 -26.06 -36.72
C ILE A 13 50.80 -25.46 -36.21
N LEU A 14 50.91 -24.14 -36.31
CA LEU A 14 51.97 -23.37 -35.67
C LEU A 14 51.64 -23.22 -34.17
N VAL A 15 52.47 -23.84 -33.35
CA VAL A 15 52.57 -23.61 -31.90
C VAL A 15 53.59 -22.49 -31.69
N ALA A 16 53.25 -21.49 -30.88
CA ALA A 16 54.22 -20.66 -30.19
C ALA A 16 53.84 -20.49 -28.71
N PRO A 17 54.82 -20.52 -27.78
CA PRO A 17 54.59 -20.65 -26.35
C PRO A 17 54.54 -19.29 -25.67
N PHE A 18 53.70 -19.12 -24.65
CA PHE A 18 53.87 -18.03 -23.70
C PHE A 18 53.64 -18.50 -22.26
N VAL A 19 54.78 -18.81 -21.63
CA VAL A 19 55.23 -18.41 -20.30
C VAL A 19 54.13 -18.08 -19.28
N SER A 20 53.94 -18.99 -18.35
CA SER A 20 53.27 -18.80 -17.08
C SER A 20 54.10 -17.93 -16.13
N SER A 21 53.58 -16.76 -15.77
CA SER A 21 54.03 -16.01 -14.59
C SER A 21 52.88 -15.95 -13.58
N PHE A 22 53.07 -16.68 -12.48
CA PHE A 22 52.25 -16.57 -11.28
C PHE A 22 52.48 -15.18 -10.65
N ILE A 23 51.43 -14.37 -10.59
CA ILE A 23 51.37 -13.20 -9.70
C ILE A 23 50.21 -13.46 -8.73
N ALA A 24 50.57 -13.62 -7.46
CA ALA A 24 49.63 -13.66 -6.36
C ALA A 24 48.99 -12.26 -6.17
N PRO A 25 47.66 -12.14 -6.01
CA PRO A 25 47.08 -10.90 -5.52
C PRO A 25 47.33 -10.81 -4.01
N ALA A 26 48.19 -9.85 -3.63
CA ALA A 26 48.30 -9.39 -2.26
C ALA A 26 46.96 -8.79 -1.83
N ILE A 27 46.32 -9.43 -0.85
CA ILE A 27 45.17 -8.89 -0.14
C ILE A 27 45.69 -7.76 0.76
N GLY A 28 45.65 -6.53 0.23
CA GLY A 28 45.87 -5.32 1.00
C GLY A 28 44.60 -4.95 1.75
N PHE A 29 44.50 -5.36 3.01
CA PHE A 29 43.57 -4.74 3.96
C PHE A 29 44.09 -3.32 4.26
N SER A 30 43.46 -2.31 3.67
CA SER A 30 43.56 -0.95 4.20
C SER A 30 42.67 -0.85 5.45
N PRO A 31 43.20 -0.45 6.62
CA PRO A 31 42.35 -0.06 7.72
C PRO A 31 41.70 1.28 7.35
N ILE A 32 40.40 1.26 7.08
CA ILE A 32 39.60 2.49 7.15
C ILE A 32 39.60 2.90 8.61
N ALA A 33 40.48 3.83 8.95
CA ALA A 33 40.43 4.55 10.20
C ALA A 33 39.12 5.36 10.22
N VAL A 34 38.14 4.84 10.96
CA VAL A 34 36.98 5.61 11.41
C VAL A 34 37.52 6.64 12.41
N THR A 35 37.83 7.82 11.89
CA THR A 35 38.09 8.98 12.74
C THR A 35 36.75 9.46 13.28
N ASN A 36 36.50 9.19 14.56
CA ASN A 36 35.47 9.89 15.34
C ASN A 36 35.86 11.36 15.41
N LYS A 37 35.40 12.16 14.45
CA LYS A 37 35.31 13.60 14.64
C LYS A 37 34.19 13.85 15.64
N ILE A 38 34.64 14.04 16.88
CA ILE A 38 33.96 14.79 17.94
C ILE A 38 33.38 16.06 17.31
N TYR A 39 32.06 16.06 17.09
CA TYR A 39 31.34 17.30 16.83
C TYR A 39 31.30 18.08 18.13
N GLN A 40 32.00 19.21 18.11
CA GLN A 40 31.94 20.20 19.16
C GLN A 40 30.49 20.64 19.39
N GLN A 41 30.16 20.79 20.67
CA GLN A 41 28.94 21.39 21.18
C GLN A 41 28.68 22.75 20.52
N GLY A 42 27.78 22.76 19.55
CA GLY A 42 27.04 23.94 19.14
C GLY A 42 25.87 24.14 20.10
N SER A 43 26.05 25.04 21.06
CA SER A 43 24.98 25.56 21.92
C SER A 43 23.91 26.25 21.06
N TRP A 44 22.87 25.52 20.69
CA TRP A 44 21.62 26.13 20.24
C TRP A 44 20.76 26.40 21.46
N LYS A 45 20.78 27.66 21.92
CA LYS A 45 19.78 28.17 22.86
C LYS A 45 18.43 28.12 22.15
N ALA A 46 17.58 27.19 22.55
CA ALA A 46 16.15 27.28 22.27
C ALA A 46 15.62 28.58 22.90
N PRO A 47 14.87 29.42 22.17
CA PRO A 47 14.13 30.48 22.82
C PRO A 47 13.11 29.82 23.76
N SER A 48 13.26 30.09 25.06
CA SER A 48 12.27 29.77 26.08
C SER A 48 11.04 30.65 25.84
N GLY A 49 10.24 30.26 24.85
CA GLY A 49 8.88 30.73 24.64
C GLY A 49 7.99 30.03 25.65
N THR A 50 7.71 30.72 26.75
CA THR A 50 6.70 30.33 27.73
C THR A 50 5.36 30.21 27.01
N PHE A 51 5.00 29.01 26.54
CA PHE A 51 3.65 28.74 26.06
C PHE A 51 2.73 28.71 27.29
N ILE A 52 2.18 29.88 27.60
CA ILE A 52 1.06 30.03 28.50
C ILE A 52 -0.09 29.24 27.87
N ARG A 53 -0.37 28.07 28.46
CA ARG A 53 -1.57 27.28 28.22
C ARG A 53 -2.77 28.10 28.71
N GLN A 54 -3.27 29.02 27.87
CA GLN A 54 -4.58 29.61 28.08
C GLN A 54 -5.62 28.53 27.82
N LYS A 55 -6.11 27.96 28.92
CA LYS A 55 -7.40 27.28 28.98
C LYS A 55 -8.50 28.31 28.74
N ASN A 56 -8.92 28.48 27.50
CA ASN A 56 -10.28 28.93 27.19
C ASN A 56 -11.04 27.61 26.93
N SER A 57 -11.82 27.00 27.83
CA SER A 57 -12.95 27.54 28.62
C SER A 57 -13.90 28.39 27.77
N LEU A 58 -14.40 27.81 26.69
CA LEU A 58 -15.52 28.35 25.91
C LEU A 58 -16.38 27.22 25.30
N PHE A 59 -16.64 26.18 26.10
CA PHE A 59 -17.78 25.29 25.90
C PHE A 59 -18.59 25.28 27.20
N SER A 60 -19.38 26.33 27.37
CA SER A 60 -20.50 26.34 28.29
C SER A 60 -21.78 26.43 27.47
N ALA A 61 -22.60 25.39 27.62
CA ALA A 61 -24.03 25.36 27.33
C ALA A 61 -24.45 25.58 25.86
N ILE A 62 -24.49 24.49 25.10
CA ILE A 62 -25.66 24.20 24.27
C ILE A 62 -26.23 22.90 24.83
N GLU A 63 -26.98 23.02 25.93
CA GLU A 63 -28.05 22.08 26.25
C GLU A 63 -29.11 22.27 25.16
N GLY A 64 -29.07 21.38 24.18
CA GLY A 64 -30.06 21.23 23.13
C GLY A 64 -30.27 19.74 22.93
N THR A 65 -31.11 19.16 23.77
CA THR A 65 -31.76 17.86 23.59
C THR A 65 -32.46 17.83 22.24
N GLU A 66 -31.76 17.45 21.17
CA GLU A 66 -32.33 17.15 19.84
C GLU A 66 -31.30 16.55 18.85
N ILE A 67 -30.47 15.56 19.24
CA ILE A 67 -29.61 14.83 18.27
C ILE A 67 -29.47 13.34 18.64
N VAL A 68 -30.60 12.65 18.87
CA VAL A 68 -30.61 11.18 19.00
C VAL A 68 -31.68 10.53 18.09
N GLU A 69 -32.39 11.31 17.26
CA GLU A 69 -33.32 10.82 16.24
C GLU A 69 -32.85 11.20 14.83
N GLU A 70 -31.67 10.71 14.43
CA GLU A 70 -31.33 10.57 13.00
C GLU A 70 -30.72 9.18 12.72
N ALA A 71 -31.09 8.21 13.55
CA ALA A 71 -31.14 6.81 13.14
C ALA A 71 -32.39 6.63 12.26
N GLU A 72 -32.27 5.93 11.11
CA GLU A 72 -33.36 5.57 10.18
C GLU A 72 -33.64 6.44 8.95
N LYS A 73 -32.69 7.23 8.43
CA LYS A 73 -32.63 7.32 6.96
C LYS A 73 -31.89 6.09 6.44
N ALA A 74 -32.66 5.05 6.14
CA ALA A 74 -32.25 3.91 5.35
C ALA A 74 -31.87 4.35 3.93
N GLY A 75 -30.84 5.19 3.79
CA GLY A 75 -30.14 5.36 2.53
C GLY A 75 -29.49 4.04 2.16
N ASP A 76 -29.29 3.81 0.86
CA ASP A 76 -28.61 2.62 0.33
C ASP A 76 -27.25 2.43 1.02
N ARG A 77 -27.19 1.52 1.99
CA ARG A 77 -25.95 1.10 2.65
C ARG A 77 -25.29 0.01 1.82
N ILE A 78 -23.98 0.11 1.64
CA ILE A 78 -23.19 -0.91 0.98
C ILE A 78 -22.49 -1.75 2.04
N SER A 79 -22.83 -3.03 2.08
CA SER A 79 -22.07 -4.00 2.86
C SER A 79 -20.73 -4.29 2.17
N ILE A 80 -19.65 -4.15 2.91
CA ILE A 80 -18.28 -4.43 2.48
C ILE A 80 -17.62 -5.43 3.45
N GLN A 81 -16.56 -6.08 2.99
CA GLN A 81 -15.77 -7.03 3.77
C GLN A 81 -14.33 -6.55 3.85
N ARG A 82 -13.59 -7.03 4.87
CA ARG A 82 -12.14 -6.85 4.88
C ARG A 82 -11.52 -7.55 3.67
N PRO A 83 -10.57 -6.91 2.98
CA PRO A 83 -9.85 -7.59 1.90
C PRO A 83 -9.07 -8.78 2.46
N ALA A 84 -9.01 -9.85 1.68
CA ALA A 84 -8.15 -10.98 2.00
C ALA A 84 -6.67 -10.60 1.81
N ILE A 85 -5.79 -11.26 2.55
CA ILE A 85 -4.35 -11.06 2.39
C ILE A 85 -3.89 -11.43 0.97
N HIS A 86 -3.20 -10.49 0.34
CA HIS A 86 -2.45 -10.64 -0.88
C HIS A 86 -1.06 -11.22 -0.59
N TRP A 87 -0.82 -12.42 -1.10
CA TRP A 87 0.52 -13.01 -1.07
C TRP A 87 1.30 -12.61 -2.31
N THR A 88 2.50 -12.05 -2.13
CA THR A 88 3.39 -11.66 -3.24
C THR A 88 3.69 -12.83 -4.19
N VAL A 89 3.67 -14.06 -3.66
CA VAL A 89 3.85 -15.28 -4.46
C VAL A 89 2.60 -16.16 -4.33
N PRO A 90 1.63 -16.03 -5.26
CA PRO A 90 0.41 -16.81 -5.24
C PRO A 90 0.67 -18.32 -5.31
N GLY A 91 -0.18 -19.11 -4.65
CA GLY A 91 -0.20 -20.57 -4.76
C GLY A 91 0.80 -21.33 -3.88
N TYR A 92 1.62 -20.64 -3.08
CA TYR A 92 2.45 -21.29 -2.08
C TYR A 92 1.68 -21.53 -0.79
N LYS A 93 1.87 -22.71 -0.19
CA LYS A 93 1.27 -23.09 1.08
C LYS A 93 1.80 -22.18 2.18
N VAL A 94 0.90 -21.64 3.00
CA VAL A 94 1.27 -20.79 4.15
C VAL A 94 1.90 -21.67 5.22
N GLY A 95 3.10 -21.28 5.65
CA GLY A 95 3.81 -21.94 6.73
C GLY A 95 3.55 -21.30 8.08
N TRP A 96 3.53 -22.10 9.14
CA TRP A 96 3.53 -21.60 10.52
C TRP A 96 4.46 -22.43 11.41
N GLN A 97 4.88 -21.83 12.52
CA GLN A 97 5.64 -22.50 13.56
C GLN A 97 4.76 -22.62 14.80
N ASP A 98 4.71 -23.81 15.40
CA ASP A 98 4.02 -24.00 16.67
C ASP A 98 4.82 -23.46 17.86
N SER A 99 4.26 -23.55 19.07
CA SER A 99 4.91 -23.13 20.32
C SER A 99 6.14 -23.96 20.69
N GLU A 100 6.30 -25.15 20.12
CA GLU A 100 7.42 -26.06 20.37
C GLU A 100 8.57 -25.85 19.36
N GLY A 101 8.37 -24.98 18.36
CA GLY A 101 9.33 -24.68 17.32
C GLY A 101 9.25 -25.59 16.09
N ASN A 102 8.25 -26.48 16.02
CA ASN A 102 8.02 -27.36 14.87
C ASN A 102 7.35 -26.58 13.74
N TRP A 103 7.76 -26.85 12.51
CA TRP A 103 7.25 -26.19 11.33
C TRP A 103 6.14 -27.01 10.67
N PHE A 104 5.11 -26.31 10.19
CA PHE A 104 3.98 -26.91 9.50
C PHE A 104 3.61 -26.09 8.27
N ASP A 105 2.92 -26.74 7.33
CA ASP A 105 2.11 -26.09 6.30
C ASP A 105 0.82 -26.89 6.06
N ALA A 106 0.07 -26.57 5.00
CA ALA A 106 -1.16 -27.26 4.64
C ALA A 106 -1.00 -28.78 4.37
N ASP A 107 0.22 -29.30 4.14
CA ASP A 107 0.50 -30.74 4.00
C ASP A 107 0.92 -31.41 5.30
N GLY A 108 1.16 -30.64 6.36
CA GLY A 108 1.54 -31.15 7.68
C GLY A 108 2.96 -30.75 8.13
N PRO A 109 3.61 -31.56 8.99
CA PRO A 109 4.90 -31.23 9.58
C PRO A 109 6.03 -31.12 8.56
N ARG A 110 6.98 -30.21 8.80
CA ARG A 110 8.15 -29.96 7.95
C ARG A 110 9.44 -29.90 8.76
N ASN A 111 10.54 -30.31 8.12
CA ASN A 111 11.90 -30.14 8.63
C ASN A 111 12.44 -28.72 8.33
N GLY A 112 11.77 -27.71 8.86
CA GLY A 112 12.13 -26.29 8.68
C GLY A 112 11.04 -25.46 7.98
N PRO A 113 11.25 -24.13 7.91
CA PRO A 113 10.27 -23.21 7.33
C PRO A 113 10.02 -23.50 5.84
N PRO A 114 8.77 -23.37 5.35
CA PRO A 114 8.50 -23.44 3.92
C PRO A 114 9.34 -22.44 3.10
N GLN A 115 9.58 -22.78 1.83
CA GLN A 115 10.48 -22.06 0.93
C GLN A 115 10.20 -20.55 0.82
N ASN A 116 8.95 -20.12 1.05
CA ASN A 116 8.53 -18.71 0.97
C ASN A 116 8.03 -18.12 2.30
N TYR A 117 8.25 -18.82 3.43
CA TYR A 117 7.78 -18.38 4.74
C TYR A 117 8.19 -16.93 5.07
N TRP A 118 9.45 -16.57 4.82
CA TRP A 118 9.93 -15.22 5.14
C TRP A 118 9.23 -14.12 4.35
N ARG A 119 8.83 -14.40 3.10
CA ARG A 119 8.07 -13.44 2.28
C ARG A 119 6.63 -13.33 2.79
N GLN A 120 6.01 -14.47 3.06
CA GLN A 120 4.66 -14.52 3.65
C GLN A 120 4.63 -13.78 5.00
N SER A 121 5.60 -14.02 5.89
CA SER A 121 5.65 -13.30 7.17
C SER A 121 5.78 -11.78 7.01
N ILE A 122 6.44 -11.30 5.95
CA ILE A 122 6.47 -9.87 5.61
C ILE A 122 5.11 -9.40 5.11
N ASP A 123 4.51 -10.09 4.14
CA ASP A 123 3.18 -9.77 3.59
C ASP A 123 2.12 -9.74 4.71
N GLU A 124 2.13 -10.72 5.62
CA GLU A 124 1.25 -10.81 6.79
C GLU A 124 1.51 -9.69 7.78
N GLY A 125 2.78 -9.38 8.04
CA GLY A 125 3.18 -8.26 8.89
C GLY A 125 2.73 -6.90 8.34
N GLU A 126 2.71 -6.72 7.02
CA GLU A 126 2.18 -5.51 6.36
C GLU A 126 0.65 -5.47 6.43
N TYR A 127 -0.02 -6.57 6.05
CA TYR A 127 -1.47 -6.71 6.15
C TYR A 127 -2.00 -6.42 7.55
N ASN A 128 -1.43 -7.04 8.59
CA ASN A 128 -1.87 -6.87 9.97
C ASN A 128 -1.72 -5.43 10.46
N ARG A 129 -0.69 -4.71 10.02
CA ARG A 129 -0.51 -3.29 10.38
C ARG A 129 -1.59 -2.42 9.73
N GLU A 130 -1.90 -2.68 8.46
CA GLU A 130 -2.92 -1.93 7.75
C GLU A 130 -4.32 -2.21 8.29
N MET A 131 -4.60 -3.48 8.63
CA MET A 131 -5.84 -3.85 9.32
C MET A 131 -5.91 -3.26 10.74
N ALA A 132 -4.78 -3.00 11.41
CA ALA A 132 -4.79 -2.29 12.69
C ALA A 132 -5.30 -0.84 12.56
N VAL A 133 -5.09 -0.16 11.42
CA VAL A 133 -5.73 1.15 11.16
C VAL A 133 -7.24 0.98 11.00
N VAL A 134 -7.67 -0.06 10.29
CA VAL A 134 -9.10 -0.39 10.18
C VAL A 134 -9.67 -0.64 11.57
N ASP A 135 -9.03 -1.47 12.40
CA ASP A 135 -9.45 -1.76 13.77
C ASP A 135 -9.49 -0.51 14.65
N ALA A 136 -8.52 0.40 14.52
CA ALA A 136 -8.51 1.69 15.23
C ALA A 136 -9.71 2.57 14.83
N VAL A 137 -10.07 2.61 13.54
CA VAL A 137 -11.27 3.30 13.06
C VAL A 137 -12.55 2.59 13.54
N LEU A 138 -12.55 1.26 13.59
CA LEU A 138 -13.69 0.46 14.04
C LEU A 138 -13.97 0.56 15.54
N THR A 139 -12.92 0.79 16.33
CA THR A 139 -13.00 0.93 17.79
C THR A 139 -12.99 2.39 18.24
N GLU A 140 -12.80 3.33 17.30
CA GLU A 140 -12.63 4.76 17.55
C GLU A 140 -11.52 5.08 18.57
N PHE A 141 -10.49 4.24 18.60
CA PHE A 141 -9.42 4.28 19.58
C PHE A 141 -8.06 4.40 18.89
N ASP A 142 -7.23 5.35 19.35
CA ASP A 142 -5.84 5.54 18.94
C ASP A 142 -5.60 5.71 17.42
N ILE A 143 -6.58 6.28 16.70
CA ILE A 143 -6.54 6.46 15.24
C ILE A 143 -5.27 7.22 14.80
N GLU A 144 -5.00 8.41 15.37
CA GLU A 144 -3.88 9.27 14.96
C GLU A 144 -2.52 8.58 15.13
N SER A 145 -2.30 7.91 16.26
CA SER A 145 -1.06 7.18 16.56
C SER A 145 -0.86 6.02 15.60
N THR A 146 -1.92 5.25 15.35
CA THR A 146 -1.90 4.09 14.45
C THR A 146 -1.62 4.54 13.01
N VAL A 147 -2.31 5.57 12.53
CA VAL A 147 -2.10 6.16 11.19
C VAL A 147 -0.67 6.69 11.04
N LYS A 148 -0.17 7.45 12.03
CA LYS A 148 1.19 7.99 12.01
C LYS A 148 2.24 6.88 11.90
N SER A 149 2.03 5.76 12.59
CA SER A 149 2.95 4.60 12.52
C SER A 149 3.06 3.99 11.11
N ILE A 150 1.97 4.06 10.33
CA ILE A 150 1.96 3.63 8.93
C ILE A 150 2.59 4.70 8.03
N GLU A 151 2.23 5.97 8.21
CA GLU A 151 2.77 7.09 7.42
C GLU A 151 4.31 7.16 7.51
N GLU A 152 4.88 6.98 8.70
CA GLU A 152 6.35 6.98 8.92
C GLU A 152 7.07 5.84 8.20
N ARG A 153 6.37 4.75 7.90
CA ARG A 153 6.90 3.57 7.21
C ARG A 153 6.59 3.54 5.71
N SER A 154 5.61 4.33 5.28
CA SER A 154 5.15 4.34 3.90
C SER A 154 6.29 4.77 2.98
N SER A 155 6.68 3.89 2.05
CA SER A 155 7.78 4.14 1.11
C SER A 155 7.31 4.77 -0.21
N THR A 156 6.01 5.03 -0.35
CA THR A 156 5.43 5.53 -1.60
C THR A 156 5.77 7.01 -1.78
N ARG A 157 6.87 7.29 -2.50
CA ARG A 157 7.39 8.65 -2.74
C ARG A 157 6.40 9.60 -3.41
N LEU A 158 5.54 9.09 -4.30
CA LEU A 158 4.61 9.87 -5.12
C LEU A 158 3.26 9.14 -5.17
N PRO A 159 2.47 9.21 -4.10
CA PRO A 159 1.30 8.36 -3.89
C PRO A 159 0.17 8.64 -4.89
N SER A 160 -0.06 9.90 -5.24
CA SER A 160 -0.98 10.33 -6.31
C SER A 160 -0.66 9.79 -7.70
N LEU A 161 0.59 9.38 -7.95
CA LEU A 161 1.00 8.75 -9.21
C LEU A 161 1.03 7.22 -9.11
N SER A 162 0.76 6.65 -7.94
CA SER A 162 0.80 5.21 -7.74
C SER A 162 -0.33 4.53 -8.51
N ARG A 163 -0.03 3.43 -9.20
CA ARG A 163 -1.08 2.57 -9.79
C ARG A 163 -2.08 2.08 -8.73
N LYS A 164 -1.65 2.01 -7.47
CA LYS A 164 -2.46 1.49 -6.37
C LYS A 164 -3.68 2.36 -6.08
N ILE A 165 -3.72 3.64 -6.45
CA ILE A 165 -4.92 4.46 -6.22
C ILE A 165 -6.11 4.02 -7.07
N LEU A 166 -5.86 3.35 -8.20
CA LEU A 166 -6.91 2.88 -9.11
C LEU A 166 -7.66 1.71 -8.50
N GLY A 167 -8.96 1.65 -8.72
CA GLY A 167 -9.87 0.64 -8.17
C GLY A 167 -10.94 1.25 -7.28
N THR A 168 -11.56 0.41 -6.48
CA THR A 168 -12.75 0.70 -5.69
C THR A 168 -12.40 0.82 -4.21
N TRP A 169 -12.86 1.90 -3.59
CA TRP A 169 -12.53 2.29 -2.24
C TRP A 169 -13.78 2.58 -1.42
N ALA A 170 -13.88 2.03 -0.22
CA ALA A 170 -14.92 2.34 0.73
C ALA A 170 -14.40 3.32 1.80
N PRO A 171 -15.04 4.47 2.03
CA PRO A 171 -14.67 5.39 3.09
C PRO A 171 -15.06 4.81 4.45
N LEU A 172 -14.10 4.75 5.38
CA LEU A 172 -14.34 4.39 6.78
C LEU A 172 -14.31 5.61 7.70
N LEU A 173 -13.45 6.58 7.36
CA LEU A 173 -13.26 7.84 8.08
C LEU A 173 -13.20 8.97 7.05
N LEU A 174 -14.00 10.03 7.20
CA LEU A 174 -13.98 11.23 6.36
C LEU A 174 -13.98 12.50 7.24
N SER A 175 -13.07 13.42 6.95
CA SER A 175 -12.80 14.63 7.74
C SER A 175 -12.67 14.34 9.25
N GLY A 176 -12.02 13.21 9.59
CA GLY A 176 -11.84 12.76 10.97
C GLY A 176 -13.10 12.21 11.65
N LYS A 177 -14.22 12.04 10.94
CA LYS A 177 -15.46 11.45 11.45
C LYS A 177 -15.67 10.05 10.87
N SER A 178 -16.11 9.11 11.71
CA SER A 178 -16.48 7.77 11.23
C SER A 178 -17.75 7.89 10.39
N VAL A 179 -17.71 7.32 9.19
CA VAL A 179 -18.86 7.35 8.25
C VAL A 179 -19.46 5.97 7.99
N ARG A 180 -18.87 4.93 8.59
CA ARG A 180 -19.40 3.57 8.55
C ARG A 180 -20.62 3.42 9.47
N TYR A 181 -21.42 2.43 9.18
CA TYR A 181 -22.47 1.92 10.07
C TYR A 181 -22.00 0.57 10.63
N ASN A 182 -22.21 0.37 11.93
CA ASN A 182 -21.96 -0.92 12.55
C ASN A 182 -23.16 -1.31 13.42
N ASP A 183 -24.10 -2.02 12.81
CA ASP A 183 -25.30 -2.49 13.50
C ASP A 183 -24.98 -3.63 14.50
N LYS A 184 -23.77 -4.20 14.45
CA LYS A 184 -23.32 -5.28 15.35
C LYS A 184 -21.87 -5.13 15.80
N PRO A 185 -21.62 -4.40 16.90
CA PRO A 185 -20.27 -4.21 17.45
C PRO A 185 -19.58 -5.50 17.96
N ALA A 186 -20.28 -6.64 18.01
CA ALA A 186 -19.78 -7.89 18.56
C ALA A 186 -19.39 -8.96 17.52
N ASP A 187 -19.74 -8.77 16.24
CA ASP A 187 -19.41 -9.75 15.22
C ASP A 187 -17.99 -9.44 14.70
N ASN A 188 -17.00 -10.18 15.19
CA ASN A 188 -15.62 -10.21 14.67
C ASN A 188 -15.53 -10.68 13.19
N GLU A 189 -16.67 -10.82 12.50
CA GLU A 189 -16.79 -11.35 11.14
C GLU A 189 -16.32 -10.37 10.06
N GLY A 190 -15.92 -9.14 10.43
CA GLY A 190 -15.24 -8.21 9.51
C GLY A 190 -16.15 -7.59 8.45
N GLN A 191 -17.47 -7.79 8.55
CA GLN A 191 -18.46 -7.12 7.70
C GLN A 191 -18.71 -5.71 8.21
N MET A 192 -18.69 -4.74 7.30
CA MET A 192 -18.89 -3.31 7.59
C MET A 192 -19.92 -2.75 6.63
N GLU A 193 -20.63 -1.70 7.01
CA GLU A 193 -21.53 -0.97 6.12
C GLU A 193 -21.01 0.44 5.90
N VAL A 194 -21.06 0.91 4.66
CA VAL A 194 -20.62 2.27 4.28
C VAL A 194 -21.69 2.96 3.42
N PRO A 195 -21.74 4.30 3.40
CA PRO A 195 -22.78 5.03 2.68
C PRO A 195 -22.60 4.99 1.16
N PHE A 196 -21.38 4.77 0.67
CA PHE A 196 -21.04 4.66 -0.74
C PHE A 196 -19.65 4.06 -0.91
N THR A 197 -19.29 3.68 -2.13
CA THR A 197 -17.92 3.41 -2.57
C THR A 197 -17.47 4.45 -3.59
N ILE A 198 -16.15 4.60 -3.76
CA ILE A 198 -15.50 5.48 -4.71
C ILE A 198 -14.72 4.62 -5.70
N ASP A 199 -15.05 4.75 -6.98
CA ASP A 199 -14.32 4.15 -8.08
C ASP A 199 -13.36 5.17 -8.68
N ILE A 200 -12.06 4.84 -8.72
CA ILE A 200 -11.02 5.69 -9.32
C ILE A 200 -10.43 4.95 -10.53
N TYR A 201 -10.61 5.52 -11.72
CA TYR A 201 -10.10 4.93 -12.96
C TYR A 201 -9.56 5.98 -13.93
N ARG A 202 -8.75 5.52 -14.89
CA ARG A 202 -8.23 6.40 -15.95
C ARG A 202 -9.35 6.79 -16.89
N THR A 203 -9.51 8.09 -17.14
CA THR A 203 -10.55 8.58 -18.07
C THR A 203 -10.34 8.04 -19.48
N ASN A 204 -9.08 8.00 -19.92
CA ASN A 204 -8.70 7.57 -21.28
C ASN A 204 -8.48 6.05 -21.42
N GLY A 205 -9.15 5.26 -20.57
CA GLY A 205 -9.04 3.81 -20.59
C GLY A 205 -7.80 3.27 -19.88
N ARG A 206 -7.79 1.96 -19.70
CA ARG A 206 -6.81 1.25 -18.88
C ARG A 206 -5.48 1.09 -19.61
N LYS A 207 -4.37 1.17 -18.87
CA LYS A 207 -3.01 1.01 -19.39
C LYS A 207 -2.25 -0.01 -18.56
N PHE A 208 -1.54 -0.91 -19.21
CA PHE A 208 -0.80 -1.98 -18.55
C PHE A 208 0.71 -1.76 -18.60
N ALA A 209 1.38 -2.11 -17.50
CA ALA A 209 2.82 -2.25 -17.48
C ALA A 209 3.24 -3.53 -18.23
N PRO A 210 4.51 -3.65 -18.67
CA PRO A 210 5.02 -4.92 -19.17
C PRO A 210 4.79 -6.06 -18.17
N LYS A 211 4.37 -7.22 -18.66
CA LYS A 211 4.17 -8.43 -17.84
C LYS A 211 5.47 -8.78 -17.10
N ASN A 212 5.37 -9.05 -15.80
CA ASN A 212 6.48 -9.56 -14.99
C ASN A 212 6.14 -10.96 -14.46
N HIS A 213 7.05 -11.54 -13.67
CA HIS A 213 6.87 -12.88 -13.09
C HIS A 213 5.79 -12.95 -12.00
N TYR A 214 5.26 -11.81 -11.54
CA TYR A 214 4.14 -11.73 -10.60
C TYR A 214 2.80 -11.47 -11.29
N GLY A 215 2.79 -11.12 -12.58
CA GLY A 215 1.57 -10.90 -13.34
C GLY A 215 1.62 -9.67 -14.24
N LEU A 216 0.44 -9.30 -14.72
CA LEU A 216 0.21 -8.07 -15.48
C LEU A 216 -0.53 -7.07 -14.59
N PHE A 217 0.00 -5.86 -14.50
CA PHE A 217 -0.56 -4.84 -13.61
C PHE A 217 -0.81 -3.55 -14.38
N ASP A 218 -1.68 -2.73 -13.82
CA ASP A 218 -1.86 -1.34 -14.25
C ASP A 218 -0.52 -0.59 -14.26
N LEU A 219 -0.29 0.19 -15.31
CA LEU A 219 0.86 1.06 -15.41
C LEU A 219 0.81 2.15 -14.33
N ARG A 220 1.96 2.62 -13.87
CA ARG A 220 2.01 3.82 -13.02
C ARG A 220 1.33 5.01 -13.74
N LEU A 221 0.69 5.89 -12.98
CA LEU A 221 0.08 7.09 -13.53
C LEU A 221 1.15 8.13 -13.89
N SER A 222 0.94 8.80 -15.01
CA SER A 222 1.76 9.93 -15.44
C SER A 222 1.33 11.21 -14.75
N ASN A 223 2.26 12.14 -14.52
CA ASN A 223 1.92 13.47 -14.04
C ASN A 223 0.98 14.17 -15.03
N GLY A 224 -0.12 14.73 -14.55
CA GLY A 224 -1.19 15.33 -15.34
C GLY A 224 -2.15 14.33 -15.99
N GLU A 225 -2.04 13.02 -15.71
CA GLU A 225 -2.98 12.03 -16.26
C GLU A 225 -4.38 12.23 -15.67
N GLU A 226 -5.37 12.31 -16.55
CA GLU A 226 -6.76 12.53 -16.16
C GLU A 226 -7.39 11.25 -15.59
N LEU A 227 -8.02 11.41 -14.43
CA LEU A 227 -8.73 10.39 -13.70
C LEU A 227 -10.22 10.76 -13.63
N THR A 228 -11.07 9.74 -13.75
CA THR A 228 -12.48 9.85 -13.41
C THR A 228 -12.69 9.23 -12.04
N ILE A 229 -13.41 9.94 -11.19
CA ILE A 229 -13.81 9.49 -9.86
C ILE A 229 -15.33 9.46 -9.84
N SER A 230 -15.90 8.28 -9.64
CA SER A 230 -17.35 8.11 -9.50
C SER A 230 -17.69 7.46 -8.16
N THR A 231 -18.92 7.64 -7.69
CA THR A 231 -19.40 6.95 -6.51
C THR A 231 -20.54 5.99 -6.83
N THR A 232 -20.57 4.87 -6.13
CA THR A 232 -21.69 3.92 -6.14
C THR A 232 -22.31 3.85 -4.75
N GLY A 233 -23.65 3.76 -4.65
CA GLY A 233 -24.40 3.76 -3.37
C GLY A 233 -24.95 5.11 -2.96
N GLY A 234 -25.96 5.12 -2.10
CA GLY A 234 -26.78 6.29 -1.76
C GLY A 234 -27.65 6.80 -2.93
N ASP A 235 -28.49 7.80 -2.65
CA ASP A 235 -29.54 8.23 -3.58
C ASP A 235 -29.02 9.02 -4.80
N ASP A 236 -27.85 9.67 -4.68
CA ASP A 236 -27.32 10.59 -5.70
C ASP A 236 -26.05 10.06 -6.41
N SER A 237 -26.03 9.95 -7.73
CA SER A 237 -24.78 9.63 -8.44
C SER A 237 -23.80 10.82 -8.41
N PHE A 238 -22.57 10.62 -7.96
CA PHE A 238 -21.47 11.59 -8.06
C PHE A 238 -20.44 11.14 -9.08
N SER A 239 -19.97 12.07 -9.92
CA SER A 239 -18.85 11.86 -10.83
C SER A 239 -18.06 13.16 -10.98
N ALA A 240 -16.74 13.06 -10.88
CA ALA A 240 -15.82 14.18 -11.04
C ALA A 240 -14.59 13.76 -11.85
N PHE A 241 -13.94 14.74 -12.46
CA PHE A 241 -12.66 14.57 -13.13
C PHE A 241 -11.57 15.25 -12.31
N THR A 242 -10.40 14.62 -12.23
CA THR A 242 -9.21 15.19 -11.59
C THR A 242 -7.96 14.76 -12.34
N THR A 243 -6.80 15.24 -11.91
CA THR A 243 -5.50 14.87 -12.48
C THR A 243 -4.58 14.28 -11.43
N ALA A 244 -3.90 13.18 -11.78
CA ALA A 244 -2.80 12.63 -11.01
C ALA A 244 -1.63 13.63 -11.02
N ASP A 245 -1.17 14.07 -9.86
CA ASP A 245 -0.22 15.18 -9.75
C ASP A 245 0.92 14.86 -8.79
N GLU A 246 2.17 15.07 -9.21
CA GLU A 246 3.35 14.87 -8.35
C GLU A 246 3.32 15.67 -7.05
N SER A 247 2.66 16.84 -7.03
CA SER A 247 2.56 17.64 -5.81
C SER A 247 1.73 16.96 -4.73
N ASN A 248 0.78 16.10 -5.14
CA ASN A 248 -0.18 15.45 -4.26
C ASN A 248 -0.95 16.45 -3.38
N ASP A 249 -1.13 17.68 -3.84
CA ASP A 249 -1.91 18.69 -3.12
C ASP A 249 -3.39 18.25 -3.06
N PRO A 250 -4.08 18.40 -1.91
CA PRO A 250 -5.51 18.12 -1.83
C PRO A 250 -6.31 19.01 -2.78
N LYS A 251 -7.14 18.39 -3.63
CA LYS A 251 -8.03 19.04 -4.59
C LYS A 251 -9.48 18.68 -4.26
N PRO A 252 -10.36 19.66 -4.00
CA PRO A 252 -11.77 19.38 -3.75
C PRO A 252 -12.42 18.83 -5.03
N LEU A 253 -13.18 17.74 -4.89
CA LEU A 253 -13.94 17.13 -5.98
C LEU A 253 -15.42 17.55 -5.94
N GLY A 254 -15.95 17.84 -4.75
CA GLY A 254 -17.35 18.23 -4.54
C GLY A 254 -17.94 17.60 -3.29
N MET A 255 -19.26 17.45 -3.26
CA MET A 255 -20.00 16.86 -2.14
C MET A 255 -20.72 15.60 -2.60
N LYS A 256 -20.71 14.55 -1.78
CA LYS A 256 -21.53 13.35 -1.90
C LYS A 256 -22.42 13.28 -0.66
N GLY A 257 -23.68 13.70 -0.81
CA GLY A 257 -24.53 14.00 0.34
C GLY A 257 -23.91 15.12 1.19
N GLU A 258 -23.69 14.84 2.47
CA GLU A 258 -23.01 15.75 3.41
C GLU A 258 -21.48 15.61 3.44
N TYR A 259 -20.93 14.64 2.70
CA TYR A 259 -19.51 14.32 2.77
C TYR A 259 -18.71 15.10 1.72
N PRO A 260 -17.77 15.97 2.13
CA PRO A 260 -16.84 16.59 1.20
C PRO A 260 -15.88 15.53 0.66
N LEU A 261 -15.74 15.48 -0.67
CA LEU A 261 -14.80 14.60 -1.34
C LEU A 261 -13.61 15.39 -1.87
N GLN A 262 -12.43 14.81 -1.74
CA GLN A 262 -11.18 15.36 -2.26
C GLN A 262 -10.34 14.26 -2.93
N PHE A 263 -9.38 14.69 -3.74
CA PHE A 263 -8.31 13.85 -4.26
C PHE A 263 -6.96 14.51 -4.02
N GLY A 264 -5.97 13.73 -3.62
CA GLY A 264 -4.68 14.25 -3.16
C GLY A 264 -4.61 14.24 -1.63
N GLY A 265 -3.57 14.86 -1.07
CA GLY A 265 -3.28 14.74 0.36
C GLY A 265 -2.97 13.30 0.79
N ILE A 266 -2.67 12.39 -0.14
CA ILE A 266 -2.48 10.97 0.14
C ILE A 266 -1.16 10.83 0.91
N THR A 267 -1.22 10.39 2.16
CA THR A 267 -0.03 10.21 3.00
C THR A 267 0.44 8.76 3.04
N SER A 268 -0.47 7.81 2.79
CA SER A 268 -0.13 6.41 2.60
C SER A 268 -1.09 5.73 1.63
N ILE A 269 -0.57 4.82 0.82
CA ILE A 269 -1.35 4.00 -0.11
C ILE A 269 -0.73 2.61 -0.21
N SER A 270 -1.56 1.60 -0.02
CA SER A 270 -1.18 0.19 -0.09
C SER A 270 -2.16 -0.60 -0.97
N ASP A 271 -2.12 -1.94 -0.87
CA ASP A 271 -3.07 -2.79 -1.57
C ASP A 271 -4.45 -2.76 -0.88
N TYR A 272 -4.48 -2.51 0.44
CA TYR A 272 -5.69 -2.60 1.26
C TYR A 272 -6.22 -1.24 1.75
N VAL A 273 -5.36 -0.27 2.02
CA VAL A 273 -5.76 1.00 2.67
C VAL A 273 -5.18 2.21 1.92
N MET A 274 -6.01 3.24 1.79
CA MET A 274 -5.59 4.58 1.37
C MET A 274 -5.85 5.56 2.53
N ILE A 275 -4.83 6.34 2.88
CA ILE A 275 -4.92 7.37 3.91
C ILE A 275 -4.69 8.72 3.22
N GLN A 276 -5.60 9.65 3.45
CA GLN A 276 -5.46 11.04 3.03
C GLN A 276 -5.51 11.96 4.26
N ARG A 277 -4.90 13.13 4.13
CA ARG A 277 -5.10 14.25 5.05
C ARG A 277 -5.76 15.41 4.34
N THR A 278 -6.79 15.98 4.95
CA THR A 278 -7.41 17.22 4.46
C THR A 278 -6.43 18.40 4.61
N PRO A 279 -6.68 19.56 3.96
CA PRO A 279 -5.87 20.76 4.16
C PRO A 279 -5.74 21.18 5.65
N GLU A 280 -6.75 20.87 6.46
CA GLU A 280 -6.78 21.13 7.91
C GLU A 280 -6.05 20.07 8.73
N GLY A 281 -5.58 18.99 8.09
CA GLY A 281 -4.85 17.89 8.71
C GLY A 281 -5.74 16.77 9.26
N ALA A 282 -7.06 16.80 9.02
CA ALA A 282 -7.97 15.72 9.40
C ALA A 282 -7.67 14.46 8.60
N ILE A 283 -7.87 13.29 9.20
CA ILE A 283 -7.58 11.99 8.58
C ILE A 283 -8.80 11.49 7.83
N ASP A 284 -8.58 11.05 6.60
CA ASP A 284 -9.50 10.22 5.83
C ASP A 284 -8.89 8.84 5.64
N VAL A 285 -9.69 7.79 5.88
CA VAL A 285 -9.27 6.39 5.72
C VAL A 285 -10.24 5.69 4.79
N PHE A 286 -9.69 5.08 3.75
CA PHE A 286 -10.42 4.28 2.79
C PHE A 286 -9.90 2.85 2.77
N LEU A 287 -10.83 1.90 2.69
CA LEU A 287 -10.57 0.47 2.57
C LEU A 287 -10.79 0.02 1.13
N ARG A 288 -9.87 -0.78 0.59
CA ARG A 288 -10.03 -1.42 -0.71
C ARG A 288 -11.17 -2.45 -0.65
N VAL A 289 -12.05 -2.44 -1.65
CA VAL A 289 -13.17 -3.41 -1.75
C VAL A 289 -13.16 -4.25 -3.04
N ASP A 290 -12.16 -4.08 -3.90
CA ASP A 290 -11.97 -4.90 -5.09
C ASP A 290 -10.60 -5.58 -5.12
N ASP A 291 -10.42 -6.46 -6.09
CA ASP A 291 -9.20 -7.24 -6.31
C ASP A 291 -8.26 -6.58 -7.34
N SER A 292 -8.42 -5.29 -7.66
CA SER A 292 -7.65 -4.60 -8.71
C SER A 292 -6.13 -4.62 -8.48
N TYR A 293 -5.71 -4.80 -7.23
CA TYR A 293 -4.31 -4.92 -6.83
C TYR A 293 -3.66 -6.26 -7.24
N LEU A 294 -4.45 -7.32 -7.44
CA LEU A 294 -3.98 -8.65 -7.86
C LEU A 294 -3.48 -8.69 -9.31
N GLY A 295 -3.69 -7.60 -10.05
CA GLY A 295 -3.37 -7.54 -11.47
C GLY A 295 -4.49 -8.11 -12.33
N VAL A 296 -4.15 -8.47 -13.57
CA VAL A 296 -5.11 -8.77 -14.62
C VAL A 296 -4.79 -10.11 -15.25
N SER A 297 -5.83 -10.90 -15.47
CA SER A 297 -5.68 -12.12 -16.27
C SER A 297 -5.31 -11.77 -17.72
N GLU A 298 -4.56 -12.63 -18.39
CA GLU A 298 -4.18 -12.37 -19.80
C GLU A 298 -5.41 -12.19 -20.69
N SER A 299 -6.46 -12.97 -20.48
CA SER A 299 -7.72 -12.87 -21.22
C SER A 299 -8.48 -11.57 -20.98
N GLU A 300 -8.34 -10.95 -19.80
CA GLU A 300 -8.90 -9.64 -19.54
C GLU A 300 -8.06 -8.55 -20.19
N ALA A 301 -6.73 -8.69 -20.20
CA ALA A 301 -5.83 -7.75 -20.86
C ALA A 301 -6.03 -7.70 -22.38
N GLU A 302 -6.32 -8.85 -23.00
CA GLU A 302 -6.63 -8.96 -24.44
C GLU A 302 -7.84 -8.11 -24.87
N LYS A 303 -8.77 -7.79 -23.96
CA LYS A 303 -9.94 -6.94 -24.27
C LYS A 303 -9.59 -5.47 -24.53
N TYR A 304 -8.37 -5.06 -24.17
CA TYR A 304 -7.92 -3.67 -24.23
C TYR A 304 -6.85 -3.43 -25.31
N ASN A 305 -6.46 -4.47 -26.06
CA ASN A 305 -5.57 -4.40 -27.22
C ASN A 305 -6.37 -4.55 -28.51
#